data_AF-A0A143XS08-F1
#
_entry.id   AF-A0A143XS08-F1
#
_cell.length_a   1.000
_cell.length_b   1.000
_cell.length_c   1.000
_cell.angle_alpha   90.00
_cell.angle_beta   90.00
_cell.angle_gamma   90.00
#
_symmetry.space_group_name_H-M   'P 1'
#
loop_
_entity.id
_entity.type
_entity.pdbx_description
1 polymer ?
#
loop_
_entity_poly.entity_id
_entity_poly.type
_entity_poly.pdbx_seq_one_letter_code
_entity_poly.pdbx_strand_id
1 'polypeptide(L)'
;MKNMKREIKKSYMKKIRQCFPIYGKKEREYLKDWDIYIDEYMNHNPEISNEDIIREFGPPSNVAAEYILGVDEKYLFKKLRTARFIKIFISILIVLMLLYNTYISYLAYLDYKDALNYQISTEEIVIETIKEE
;
A
#
# COMPACT_ATOMS: atom_id res chain seq x y z
N MET A 1 -27.88 -9.68 18.10
CA MET A 1 -28.01 -10.14 16.69
C MET A 1 -27.41 -9.17 15.65
N LYS A 2 -27.67 -7.85 15.70
CA LYS A 2 -27.18 -6.88 14.69
C LYS A 2 -25.66 -6.89 14.46
N ASN A 3 -24.87 -7.08 15.52
CA ASN A 3 -23.41 -7.16 15.42
C ASN A 3 -22.92 -8.43 14.71
N MET A 4 -23.56 -9.58 14.95
CA MET A 4 -23.19 -10.86 14.34
C MET A 4 -23.36 -10.83 12.82
N LYS A 5 -24.51 -10.33 12.35
CA LYS A 5 -24.81 -10.13 10.92
C LYS A 5 -23.75 -9.26 10.23
N ARG A 6 -23.38 -8.14 10.86
CA ARG A 6 -22.38 -7.23 10.32
C ARG A 6 -21.01 -7.90 10.18
N GLU A 7 -20.60 -8.71 11.15
CA GLU A 7 -19.33 -9.45 11.09
C GLU A 7 -19.34 -10.52 10.00
N ILE A 8 -20.46 -11.24 9.84
CA ILE A 8 -20.65 -12.23 8.77
C ILE A 8 -20.51 -11.57 7.39
N LYS A 9 -21.27 -10.50 7.12
CA LYS A 9 -21.20 -9.74 5.86
C LYS A 9 -19.78 -9.23 5.59
N LYS A 10 -19.18 -8.60 6.60
CA LYS A 10 -17.83 -8.01 6.50
C LYS A 10 -16.79 -9.08 6.20
N SER A 11 -16.89 -10.25 6.83
CA SER A 11 -16.02 -11.40 6.58
C SER A 11 -16.16 -11.91 5.15
N TYR A 12 -17.39 -12.12 4.69
CA TYR A 12 -17.67 -12.58 3.33
C TYR A 12 -17.15 -11.59 2.28
N MET A 13 -17.52 -10.32 2.36
CA MET A 13 -17.07 -9.27 1.43
C MET A 13 -15.55 -9.08 1.45
N LYS A 14 -14.89 -9.24 2.61
CA LYS A 14 -13.43 -9.20 2.71
C LYS A 14 -12.80 -10.35 1.92
N LYS A 15 -13.35 -11.56 2.02
CA LYS A 15 -12.86 -12.73 1.25
C LYS A 15 -13.02 -12.51 -0.25
N ILE A 16 -14.17 -12.01 -0.71
CA ILE A 16 -14.38 -11.73 -2.15
C ILE A 16 -13.34 -10.70 -2.63
N ARG A 17 -13.12 -9.63 -1.87
CA ARG A 17 -12.09 -8.61 -2.21
C ARG A 17 -10.68 -9.19 -2.35
N GLN A 18 -10.32 -10.17 -1.51
CA GLN A 18 -9.02 -10.84 -1.56
C GLN A 18 -8.85 -11.74 -2.78
N CYS A 19 -9.95 -12.22 -3.37
CA CYS A 19 -9.92 -13.03 -4.59
C CYS A 19 -9.65 -12.20 -5.85
N PHE A 20 -9.82 -10.87 -5.80
CA PHE A 20 -9.52 -10.02 -6.96
C PHE A 20 -8.02 -9.74 -7.09
N PRO A 21 -7.40 -10.06 -8.24
CA PRO A 21 -6.00 -9.70 -8.48
C PRO A 21 -5.80 -8.18 -8.58
N ILE A 22 -6.86 -7.43 -8.93
CA ILE A 22 -6.81 -5.98 -9.05
C ILE A 22 -8.13 -5.34 -8.58
N TYR A 23 -8.05 -4.44 -7.61
CA TYR A 23 -9.21 -3.72 -7.08
C TYR A 23 -9.29 -2.30 -7.64
N GLY A 24 -10.11 -2.08 -8.68
CA GLY A 24 -10.27 -0.78 -9.34
C GLY A 24 -11.73 -0.29 -9.32
N LYS A 25 -12.03 0.68 -10.19
CA LYS A 25 -13.36 1.31 -10.23
C LYS A 25 -14.47 0.30 -10.56
N LYS A 26 -14.28 -0.51 -11.61
CA LYS A 26 -15.30 -1.48 -12.06
C LYS A 26 -15.53 -2.59 -11.03
N GLU A 27 -14.49 -3.05 -10.35
CA GLU A 27 -14.58 -4.08 -9.31
C GLU A 27 -15.25 -3.52 -8.06
N ARG A 28 -14.99 -2.25 -7.75
CA ARG A 28 -15.68 -1.55 -6.67
C ARG A 28 -17.17 -1.37 -6.98
N GLU A 29 -17.53 -1.03 -8.21
CA GLU A 29 -18.93 -0.93 -8.66
C GLU A 29 -19.62 -2.29 -8.56
N TYR A 30 -19.03 -3.33 -9.15
CA TYR A 30 -19.56 -4.70 -9.05
C TYR A 30 -19.77 -5.17 -7.61
N LEU A 31 -18.77 -4.95 -6.73
CA LEU A 31 -18.91 -5.32 -5.32
C LEU A 31 -19.91 -4.45 -4.55
N LYS A 32 -20.21 -3.24 -5.02
CA LYS A 32 -21.22 -2.40 -4.39
C LYS A 32 -22.61 -2.96 -4.64
N ASP A 33 -22.87 -3.45 -5.86
CA ASP A 33 -24.14 -4.08 -6.20
C ASP A 33 -24.34 -5.36 -5.38
N TRP A 34 -23.29 -6.18 -5.27
CA TRP A 34 -23.26 -7.34 -4.37
C TRP A 34 -23.46 -7.00 -2.89
N ASP A 35 -22.91 -5.88 -2.42
CA ASP A 35 -23.10 -5.42 -1.04
C ASP A 35 -24.58 -5.14 -0.73
N ILE A 36 -25.30 -4.58 -1.70
CA ILE A 36 -26.74 -4.31 -1.62
C ILE A 36 -27.53 -5.61 -1.62
N TYR A 37 -27.25 -6.53 -2.54
CA TYR A 37 -27.95 -7.83 -2.60
C TYR A 37 -27.78 -8.65 -1.32
N ILE A 38 -26.57 -8.65 -0.74
CA ILE A 38 -26.31 -9.32 0.53
C ILE A 38 -27.07 -8.63 1.68
N ASP A 39 -27.14 -7.30 1.71
CA ASP A 39 -27.92 -6.58 2.73
C ASP A 39 -29.41 -6.90 2.64
N GLU A 40 -29.98 -6.93 1.43
CA GLU A 40 -31.38 -7.29 1.22
C GLU A 40 -31.67 -8.71 1.71
N TYR A 41 -30.85 -9.69 1.32
CA TYR A 41 -31.00 -11.08 1.79
C TYR A 41 -30.88 -11.19 3.32
N MET A 42 -29.92 -10.48 3.91
CA MET A 42 -29.70 -10.49 5.35
C MET A 42 -30.81 -9.78 6.14
N ASN A 43 -31.52 -8.83 5.54
CA ASN A 43 -32.65 -8.17 6.18
C ASN A 43 -33.88 -9.10 6.22
N HIS A 44 -34.10 -9.91 5.18
CA HIS A 44 -35.22 -10.87 5.11
C HIS A 44 -34.99 -12.12 5.96
N ASN A 45 -33.74 -12.44 6.33
CA ASN A 45 -33.39 -13.63 7.11
C ASN A 45 -32.72 -13.26 8.46
N PRO A 46 -33.48 -13.18 9.57
CA PRO A 46 -32.98 -12.81 10.91
C PRO A 46 -31.86 -13.70 11.46
N GLU A 47 -31.89 -15.00 11.16
CA GLU A 47 -31.02 -16.03 11.76
C GLU A 47 -29.99 -16.59 10.77
N ILE A 48 -29.39 -15.72 9.97
CA ILE A 48 -28.37 -16.11 8.99
C ILE A 48 -27.08 -16.59 9.66
N SER A 49 -26.61 -17.77 9.24
CA SER A 49 -25.28 -18.27 9.52
C SER A 49 -24.29 -17.97 8.38
N ASN A 50 -23.00 -18.20 8.61
CA ASN A 50 -21.99 -18.09 7.55
C ASN A 50 -22.21 -19.10 6.43
N GLU A 51 -22.74 -20.28 6.76
CA GLU A 51 -22.98 -21.37 5.80
C GLU A 51 -24.14 -21.03 4.89
N ASP A 52 -25.19 -20.39 5.42
CA ASP A 52 -26.35 -19.96 4.61
C ASP A 52 -25.97 -18.93 3.56
N ILE A 53 -25.10 -17.97 3.90
CA ILE A 53 -24.58 -17.00 2.92
C ILE A 53 -23.80 -17.69 1.81
N ILE A 54 -22.94 -18.65 2.16
CA ILE A 54 -22.16 -19.39 1.15
C ILE A 54 -23.07 -20.28 0.30
N ARG A 55 -24.15 -20.83 0.88
CA ARG A 55 -25.12 -21.65 0.16
C ARG A 55 -25.92 -20.83 -0.86
N GLU A 56 -26.34 -19.62 -0.49
CA GLU A 56 -27.13 -18.75 -1.37
C GLU A 56 -26.27 -18.08 -2.44
N PHE A 57 -25.14 -17.48 -2.04
CA PHE A 57 -24.32 -16.63 -2.90
C PHE A 57 -23.10 -17.35 -3.48
N GLY A 58 -22.88 -18.61 -3.10
CA GLY A 58 -21.70 -19.37 -3.47
C GLY A 58 -20.47 -19.03 -2.63
N PRO A 59 -19.34 -19.70 -2.89
CA PRO A 59 -18.07 -19.36 -2.26
C PRO A 59 -17.54 -18.03 -2.83
N PRO A 60 -16.81 -17.22 -2.03
CA PRO A 60 -16.26 -15.94 -2.47
C PRO A 60 -15.38 -16.00 -3.74
N SER A 61 -14.74 -17.15 -3.96
CA SER A 61 -13.93 -17.42 -5.15
C SER A 61 -14.76 -17.49 -6.42
N ASN A 62 -15.96 -18.06 -6.35
CA ASN A 62 -16.83 -18.20 -7.52
C ASN A 62 -17.38 -16.84 -7.94
N VAL A 63 -17.81 -16.01 -6.98
CA VAL A 63 -18.25 -14.63 -7.23
C VAL A 63 -17.16 -13.83 -7.96
N ALA A 64 -15.91 -13.92 -7.49
CA ALA A 64 -14.80 -13.26 -8.15
C ALA A 64 -14.49 -13.85 -9.53
N ALA A 65 -14.56 -15.18 -9.69
CA ALA A 65 -14.30 -15.86 -10.95
C ALA A 65 -15.35 -15.51 -12.02
N GLU A 66 -16.63 -15.48 -11.65
CA GLU A 66 -17.73 -15.11 -12.53
C GLU A 66 -17.56 -13.69 -13.07
N TYR A 67 -17.18 -12.74 -12.20
CA TYR A 67 -16.82 -11.39 -12.64
C TYR A 67 -15.66 -11.40 -13.63
N ILE A 68 -14.57 -12.11 -13.31
CA ILE A 68 -13.36 -12.12 -14.16
C ILE A 68 -13.67 -12.71 -15.54
N LEU A 69 -14.47 -13.77 -15.60
CA LEU A 69 -14.91 -14.40 -16.85
C LEU A 69 -15.85 -13.51 -17.67
N GLY A 70 -16.67 -12.68 -17.01
CA GLY A 70 -17.60 -11.76 -17.67
C GLY A 70 -16.98 -10.44 -18.14
N VAL A 71 -15.73 -10.14 -17.77
CA VAL A 71 -15.05 -8.88 -18.09
C VAL A 71 -14.18 -9.00 -19.33
N ASP A 72 -14.18 -7.96 -20.17
CA ASP A 72 -13.34 -7.85 -21.37
C ASP A 72 -11.85 -8.09 -21.06
N GLU A 73 -11.27 -9.07 -21.77
CA GLU A 73 -9.85 -9.43 -21.69
C GLU A 73 -8.94 -8.21 -21.87
N LYS A 74 -9.24 -7.30 -22.81
CA LYS A 74 -8.41 -6.11 -23.05
C LYS A 74 -8.34 -5.21 -21.82
N TYR A 75 -9.46 -5.07 -21.10
CA TYR A 75 -9.50 -4.34 -19.84
C TYR A 75 -8.62 -5.02 -18.79
N LEU A 76 -8.77 -6.34 -18.64
CA LEU A 76 -8.02 -7.12 -17.65
C LEU A 76 -6.49 -7.03 -17.90
N PHE A 77 -6.05 -7.26 -19.14
CA PHE A 77 -4.63 -7.18 -19.51
C PHE A 77 -4.04 -5.78 -19.31
N LYS A 78 -4.76 -4.73 -19.73
CA LYS A 78 -4.30 -3.35 -19.54
C LYS A 78 -4.06 -3.06 -18.07
N LYS A 79 -4.99 -3.47 -17.21
CA LYS A 79 -4.93 -3.19 -15.78
C LYS A 79 -3.84 -3.99 -15.07
N LEU A 80 -3.64 -5.27 -15.44
CA LEU A 80 -2.54 -6.10 -14.96
C LEU A 80 -1.18 -5.48 -15.29
N ARG A 81 -1.03 -4.99 -16.53
CA ARG A 81 0.18 -4.30 -16.98
C ARG A 81 0.41 -3.01 -16.20
N THR A 82 -0.61 -2.18 -16.02
CA THR A 82 -0.51 -0.95 -15.23
C THR A 82 -0.16 -1.22 -13.77
N ALA A 83 -0.77 -2.21 -13.14
CA ALA A 83 -0.46 -2.58 -11.75
C ALA A 83 1.01 -3.00 -11.58
N ARG A 84 1.57 -3.72 -12.57
CA ARG A 84 3.01 -4.07 -12.59
C ARG A 84 3.88 -2.81 -12.68
N PHE A 85 3.55 -1.89 -13.59
CA PHE A 85 4.31 -0.64 -13.73
C PHE A 85 4.26 0.21 -12.46
N ILE A 86 3.11 0.33 -11.81
CA ILE A 86 2.97 1.09 -10.56
C ILE A 86 3.85 0.49 -9.46
N LYS A 87 3.88 -0.84 -9.31
CA LYS A 87 4.75 -1.51 -8.32
C LYS A 87 6.23 -1.23 -8.58
N ILE A 88 6.67 -1.31 -9.83
CA ILE A 88 8.05 -1.01 -10.23
C ILE A 88 8.36 0.46 -9.94
N PHE A 89 7.47 1.38 -10.32
CA PHE A 89 7.64 2.81 -10.09
C PHE A 89 7.79 3.15 -8.61
N ILE A 90 6.94 2.59 -7.74
CA ILE A 90 7.04 2.76 -6.28
C ILE A 90 8.38 2.22 -5.76
N SER A 91 8.80 1.05 -6.25
CA SER A 91 10.11 0.47 -5.88
C SER A 91 11.27 1.41 -6.24
N ILE A 92 11.23 2.03 -7.42
CA ILE A 92 12.26 2.98 -7.86
C ILE A 92 12.25 4.23 -6.96
N LEU A 93 11.08 4.77 -6.62
CA LEU A 93 10.97 5.92 -5.74
C LEU A 93 11.57 5.66 -4.35
N ILE A 94 11.37 4.48 -3.78
CA ILE A 94 11.97 4.10 -2.49
C ILE A 94 13.50 4.10 -2.60
N VAL A 95 14.06 3.49 -3.65
CA VAL A 95 15.51 3.47 -3.86
C VAL A 95 16.07 4.88 -4.02
N LEU A 96 15.41 5.74 -4.79
CA LEU A 96 15.82 7.15 -4.95
C LEU A 96 15.78 7.92 -3.63
N MET A 97 14.77 7.68 -2.79
CA MET A 97 14.67 8.31 -1.48
C MET A 97 15.83 7.89 -0.57
N LEU A 98 16.22 6.61 -0.59
CA LEU A 98 17.37 6.13 0.17
C LEU A 98 18.67 6.78 -0.32
N LEU A 99 18.90 6.81 -1.63
CA LEU A 99 20.08 7.45 -2.21
C LEU A 99 20.16 8.95 -1.87
N TYR A 100 19.04 9.65 -1.91
CA TYR A 100 18.96 11.06 -1.53
C TYR A 100 19.34 11.29 -0.06
N ASN A 101 18.82 10.45 0.85
CA ASN A 101 19.20 10.52 2.26
C ASN A 101 20.69 10.24 2.45
N THR A 102 21.25 9.20 1.79
CA THR A 102 22.68 8.90 1.83
C THR A 102 23.52 10.06 1.31
N TYR A 103 23.09 10.73 0.25
CA TYR A 103 23.78 11.90 -0.31
C TYR A 103 23.81 13.08 0.66
N ILE A 104 22.68 13.41 1.29
CA ILE A 104 22.64 14.45 2.34
C ILE A 104 23.56 14.09 3.49
N SER A 105 23.51 12.85 3.99
CA SER A 105 24.38 12.39 5.07
C SER A 105 25.86 12.49 4.71
N TYR A 106 26.21 12.20 3.46
CA TYR A 106 27.58 12.34 2.96
C TYR A 106 28.04 13.80 2.92
N LEU A 107 27.18 14.73 2.47
CA LEU A 107 27.48 16.17 2.52
C LEU A 107 27.69 16.65 3.97
N ALA A 108 26.82 16.26 4.89
CA ALA A 108 26.98 16.62 6.30
C ALA A 108 28.28 16.08 6.91
N TYR A 109 28.72 14.90 6.48
CA TYR A 109 30.02 14.33 6.88
C TYR A 109 31.21 15.14 6.33
N LEU A 110 31.12 15.61 5.08
CA LEU A 110 32.13 16.49 4.51
C LEU A 110 32.22 17.82 5.27
N ASP A 111 31.08 18.46 5.53
CA ASP A 111 31.02 19.71 6.30
C ASP A 111 31.64 19.54 7.70
N TYR A 112 31.36 18.41 8.35
CA TYR A 112 31.98 18.06 9.65
C TYR A 112 33.51 17.94 9.55
N LYS A 113 34.02 17.30 8.50
CA LYS A 113 35.47 17.12 8.29
C LYS A 113 36.16 18.45 7.99
N ASP A 114 35.52 19.32 7.19
CA ASP A 114 36.05 20.64 6.87
C ASP A 114 36.11 21.53 8.11
N ALA A 115 35.10 21.48 8.98
CA ALA A 115 35.10 22.19 10.26
C ALA A 115 36.24 21.71 11.19
N LEU A 116 36.50 20.40 11.25
CA LEU A 116 37.60 19.84 12.05
C LEU A 116 38.96 20.34 11.54
N ASN A 117 39.18 20.31 10.23
CA ASN A 117 40.43 20.78 9.63
C ASN A 117 40.67 22.28 9.86
N TYR A 118 39.60 23.09 9.81
CA TYR A 118 39.67 24.53 10.08
C TYR A 118 40.10 24.83 11.53
N GLN A 119 39.57 24.08 12.51
CA GLN A 119 39.93 24.24 13.91
C GLN A 119 41.42 23.93 14.15
N ILE A 120 41.93 22.83 13.60
CA ILE A 120 43.34 22.42 13.74
C ILE A 120 44.29 23.49 13.17
N SER A 121 43.97 24.06 12.01
CA SER A 121 44.80 25.10 11.39
C SER A 121 44.90 26.40 12.21
N THR A 122 43.92 26.69 13.07
CA THR A 122 43.92 27.90 13.90
C THR A 122 44.78 27.71 15.16
N GLU A 123 44.83 26.50 15.71
CA GLU A 123 45.65 26.17 16.88
C GLU A 123 47.17 26.19 16.58
N GLU A 124 47.59 25.94 15.33
CA GLU A 124 49.01 25.95 14.94
C GLU A 124 49.63 27.36 14.85
N ILE A 125 48.81 28.42 14.78
CA ILE A 125 49.28 29.81 14.67
C ILE A 125 49.36 30.45 16.06
N VAL A 126 50.30 30.01 16.90
CA VAL A 126 50.68 30.74 18.14
C VAL A 126 51.99 31.49 17.88
N ILE A 127 51.92 32.81 17.80
CA ILE A 127 53.10 33.68 17.62
C ILE A 127 53.82 33.79 18.98
N GLU A 128 54.98 33.16 19.12
CA GLU A 128 55.94 33.45 20.20
C GLU A 128 56.50 34.86 19.96
N THR A 129 55.89 35.87 20.58
CA THR A 129 56.47 37.21 20.63
C THR A 129 57.61 37.18 21.64
N ILE A 130 58.82 36.90 21.16
CA ILE A 130 60.04 37.11 21.94
C ILE A 130 60.12 38.63 22.21
N LYS A 131 59.94 39.03 23.47
CA LYS A 131 60.26 40.36 23.94
C LYS A 131 61.78 40.52 23.84
N GLU A 132 62.26 41.23 22.83
CA GLU A 132 63.59 41.83 22.86
C GLU A 132 63.60 42.99 23.87
N GLU A 133 64.76 43.09 24.52
CA GLU A 133 65.11 43.76 25.78
C GLU A 133 64.79 45.26 25.89
#